data_AF-A0A6L2JV23-F1
#
_entry.id   AF-A0A6L2JV23-F1
#
_cell.length_a   1.000
_cell.length_b   1.000
_cell.length_c   1.000
_cell.angle_alpha   90.00
_cell.angle_beta   90.00
_cell.angle_gamma   90.00
#
_symmetry.space_group_name_H-M   'P 1'
#
loop_
_entity.id
_entity.type
_entity.pdbx_description
1 polymer ?
#
loop_
_entity_poly.entity_id
_entity_poly.type
_entity_poly.pdbx_seq_one_letter_code
_entity_poly.pdbx_strand_id
1 'polypeptide(L)'
;MEDRTAYDMLIELKSMFLTQASQELYKTQRPLNSCKMEEGQSVSSYVLKMKCYIDRLERLGHPMPHVLAVNTILGSLPKSFDNFVMNYNMNVCDKTLG
;
A
#
# COMPACT_ATOMS: atom_id res chain seq x y z
N MET A 1 -9.93 16.02 42.48
CA MET A 1 -10.43 16.71 41.27
C MET A 1 -9.22 16.86 40.38
N GLU A 2 -9.18 16.18 39.24
CA GLU A 2 -7.99 16.10 38.39
C GLU A 2 -7.62 17.50 37.89
N ASP A 3 -6.53 18.07 38.41
CA ASP A 3 -5.96 19.32 37.89
C ASP A 3 -5.10 18.97 36.67
N ARG A 4 -5.76 18.52 35.60
CA ARG A 4 -5.10 18.30 34.30
C ARG A 4 -4.90 19.66 33.67
N THR A 5 -3.64 20.03 33.42
CA THR A 5 -3.34 21.27 32.74
C THR A 5 -3.75 21.17 31.26
N ALA A 6 -4.00 22.31 30.61
CA ALA A 6 -4.22 22.34 29.17
C ALA A 6 -3.04 21.72 28.38
N TYR A 7 -1.83 21.78 28.94
CA TYR A 7 -0.65 21.14 28.40
C TYR A 7 -0.75 19.61 28.44
N ASP A 8 -1.19 19.03 29.56
CA ASP A 8 -1.36 17.57 29.70
C ASP A 8 -2.41 17.03 28.72
N MET A 9 -3.53 17.75 28.55
CA MET A 9 -4.56 17.39 27.57
C MET A 9 -4.02 17.44 26.12
N LEU A 10 -3.19 18.43 25.79
CA LEU A 10 -2.56 18.54 24.47
C LEU A 10 -1.62 17.36 24.19
N ILE A 11 -0.83 16.93 25.18
CA ILE A 11 0.08 15.79 25.04
C ILE A 11 -0.70 14.49 24.84
N GLU A 12 -1.75 14.27 25.62
CA GLU A 12 -2.59 13.07 25.49
C GLU A 12 -3.27 13.01 24.11
N LEU A 13 -3.87 14.11 23.65
CA LEU A 13 -4.47 14.19 22.32
C LEU A 13 -3.44 13.88 21.22
N LYS A 14 -2.26 14.50 21.27
CA LYS A 14 -1.18 14.21 20.30
C LYS A 14 -0.81 12.73 20.30
N SER A 15 -0.66 12.12 21.47
CA SER A 15 -0.34 10.69 21.60
C SER A 15 -1.43 9.81 20.99
N MET A 16 -2.71 10.11 21.26
CA MET A 16 -3.84 9.37 20.69
C MET A 16 -3.88 9.48 19.16
N PHE A 17 -3.73 10.67 18.59
CA PHE A 17 -3.73 10.86 17.14
C PHE A 17 -2.55 10.16 16.45
N LEU A 18 -1.34 10.23 17.01
CA LEU A 18 -0.17 9.51 16.49
C LEU A 18 -0.36 7.99 16.56
N THR A 19 -0.96 7.50 17.65
CA THR A 19 -1.28 6.08 17.82
C THR A 19 -2.30 5.62 16.78
N GLN A 20 -3.37 6.38 16.59
CA GLN A 20 -4.40 6.09 15.59
C GLN A 20 -3.84 6.11 14.17
N ALA A 21 -3.06 7.13 13.81
CA ALA A 21 -2.42 7.21 12.50
C ALA A 21 -1.51 6.01 12.23
N SER A 22 -0.68 5.63 13.21
CA SER A 22 0.21 4.47 13.11
C SER A 22 -0.57 3.15 12.97
N GLN A 23 -1.67 3.00 13.71
CA GLN A 23 -2.54 1.83 13.61
C GLN A 23 -3.23 1.74 12.25
N GLU A 24 -3.74 2.86 11.72
CA GLU A 24 -4.39 2.90 10.41
C GLU A 24 -3.40 2.65 9.27
N LEU A 25 -2.18 3.16 9.39
CA LEU A 25 -1.10 2.85 8.47
C LEU A 25 -0.80 1.34 8.48
N TYR A 26 -0.61 0.75 9.66
CA TYR A 26 -0.35 -0.68 9.79
C TYR A 26 -1.48 -1.55 9.24
N LYS A 27 -2.74 -1.20 9.52
CA LYS A 27 -3.93 -1.90 8.99
C LYS A 27 -4.04 -1.82 7.47
N THR A 28 -3.44 -0.81 6.84
CA THR A 28 -3.40 -0.65 5.37
C THR A 28 -2.20 -1.39 4.77
N GLN A 29 -1.02 -1.26 5.37
CA GLN A 29 0.21 -1.89 4.88
C GLN A 29 0.20 -3.41 5.03
N ARG A 30 -0.34 -3.94 6.14
CA ARG A 30 -0.39 -5.40 6.37
C ARG A 30 -1.09 -6.15 5.23
N PRO A 31 -2.34 -5.84 4.85
CA PRO A 31 -3.00 -6.53 3.76
C PRO A 31 -2.34 -6.23 2.41
N LEU A 32 -1.82 -5.03 2.16
CA LEU A 32 -1.08 -4.74 0.93
C LEU A 32 0.12 -5.68 0.76
N ASN A 33 0.90 -5.89 1.82
CA ASN A 33 2.10 -6.71 1.79
C ASN A 33 1.81 -8.22 1.78
N SER A 34 0.69 -8.66 2.36
CA SER A 34 0.32 -10.07 2.44
C SER A 34 -0.61 -10.54 1.31
N CYS A 35 -1.21 -9.63 0.54
CA CYS A 35 -2.17 -10.02 -0.49
C CYS A 35 -1.45 -10.67 -1.66
N LYS A 36 -1.82 -11.91 -1.97
CA LYS A 36 -1.54 -12.56 -3.25
C LYS A 36 -2.84 -12.70 -4.02
N MET A 37 -2.76 -12.62 -5.34
CA MET A 37 -3.90 -12.89 -6.19
C MET A 37 -4.17 -14.40 -6.18
N GLU A 38 -5.45 -14.78 -6.15
CA GLU A 38 -5.85 -16.19 -6.20
C GLU A 38 -5.94 -16.68 -7.64
N GLU A 39 -5.65 -17.96 -7.87
CA GLU A 39 -5.78 -18.57 -9.20
C GLU A 39 -7.25 -18.51 -9.65
N GLY A 40 -7.49 -18.05 -10.88
CA GLY A 40 -8.84 -17.85 -11.41
C GLY A 40 -9.56 -16.58 -10.95
N GLN A 41 -8.96 -15.76 -10.08
CA GLN A 41 -9.48 -14.42 -9.76
C GLN A 41 -9.42 -13.51 -10.99
N SER A 42 -10.35 -12.55 -11.11
CA SER A 42 -10.23 -11.50 -12.11
C SER A 42 -9.05 -10.56 -11.79
N VAL A 43 -8.10 -10.45 -12.72
CA VAL A 43 -6.93 -9.54 -12.61
C VAL A 43 -7.38 -8.10 -12.36
N SER A 44 -8.39 -7.62 -13.11
CA SER A 44 -8.89 -6.23 -12.96
C SER A 44 -9.42 -5.93 -11.56
N SER A 45 -10.17 -6.87 -10.97
CA SER A 45 -10.68 -6.76 -9.60
C SER A 45 -9.54 -6.78 -8.58
N TYR A 46 -8.55 -7.65 -8.79
CA TYR A 46 -7.37 -7.73 -7.95
C TYR A 46 -6.55 -6.43 -7.98
N VAL A 47 -6.27 -5.90 -9.16
CA VAL A 47 -5.54 -4.63 -9.36
C VAL A 47 -6.29 -3.47 -8.72
N LEU A 48 -7.61 -3.40 -8.85
CA LEU A 48 -8.42 -2.37 -8.20
C LEU A 48 -8.32 -2.44 -6.67
N LYS A 49 -8.37 -3.65 -6.10
CA LYS A 49 -8.17 -3.87 -4.65
C LYS A 49 -6.78 -3.39 -4.19
N MET A 50 -5.73 -3.71 -4.93
CA MET A 50 -4.36 -3.24 -4.63
C MET A 50 -4.26 -1.72 -4.73
N LYS A 51 -4.85 -1.11 -5.76
CA LYS A 51 -4.94 0.35 -5.92
C LYS A 51 -5.63 1.01 -4.73
N CYS A 52 -6.74 0.46 -4.24
CA CYS A 52 -7.42 1.01 -3.05
C CYS A 52 -6.52 1.07 -1.81
N TYR A 53 -5.61 0.10 -1.62
CA TYR A 53 -4.64 0.17 -0.53
C TYR A 53 -3.57 1.24 -0.77
N ILE A 54 -3.05 1.34 -2.00
CA ILE A 54 -2.06 2.34 -2.38
C ILE A 54 -2.62 3.76 -2.21
N ASP A 55 -3.83 4.02 -2.70
CA ASP A 55 -4.53 5.30 -2.57
C ASP A 55 -4.79 5.64 -1.08
N ARG A 56 -5.06 4.62 -0.25
CA ARG A 56 -5.22 4.81 1.19
C ARG A 56 -3.90 5.17 1.88
N LEU A 57 -2.77 4.60 1.46
CA LEU A 57 -1.45 4.99 1.96
C LEU A 57 -1.11 6.44 1.61
N GLU A 58 -1.41 6.86 0.39
CA GLU A 58 -1.23 8.26 -0.05
C GLU A 58 -2.05 9.22 0.82
N ARG A 59 -3.33 8.91 1.08
CA ARG A 59 -4.18 9.72 1.97
C ARG A 59 -3.68 9.76 3.42
N LEU A 60 -2.95 8.73 3.87
CA LEU A 60 -2.32 8.69 5.19
C LEU A 60 -0.96 9.42 5.22
N GLY A 61 -0.54 10.06 4.13
CA GLY A 61 0.73 10.80 4.04
C GLY A 61 1.94 9.91 3.69
N HIS A 62 1.70 8.68 3.23
CA HIS A 62 2.74 7.72 2.86
C HIS A 62 2.58 7.27 1.39
N PRO A 63 2.72 8.19 0.42
CA PRO A 63 2.56 7.84 -0.99
C PRO A 63 3.58 6.78 -1.40
N MET A 64 3.11 5.77 -2.13
CA MET A 64 3.98 4.75 -2.72
C MET A 64 4.47 5.23 -4.09
N PRO A 65 5.79 5.21 -4.37
CA PRO A 65 6.30 5.52 -5.69
C PRO A 65 5.66 4.64 -6.76
N HIS A 66 5.30 5.21 -7.91
CA HIS A 66 4.60 4.50 -8.99
C HIS A 66 5.29 3.18 -9.39
N VAL A 67 6.62 3.20 -9.56
CA VAL A 67 7.41 2.00 -9.91
C VAL A 67 7.28 0.92 -8.84
N LEU A 68 7.29 1.31 -7.56
CA LEU A 68 7.13 0.36 -6.46
C LEU A 68 5.71 -0.23 -6.44
N ALA A 69 4.68 0.60 -6.63
CA ALA A 69 3.30 0.14 -6.72
C ALA A 69 3.09 -0.90 -7.83
N VAL A 70 3.63 -0.64 -9.02
CA VAL A 70 3.58 -1.59 -10.14
C VAL A 70 4.31 -2.88 -9.80
N ASN A 71 5.54 -2.80 -9.27
CA ASN A 71 6.32 -3.99 -8.92
C ASN A 71 5.64 -4.82 -7.82
N THR A 72 5.01 -4.16 -6.84
CA THR A 72 4.24 -4.84 -5.79
C THR A 72 3.06 -5.62 -6.38
N ILE A 73 2.32 -5.03 -7.33
CA ILE A 73 1.20 -5.71 -8.00
C ILE A 73 1.69 -6.87 -8.87
N LEU A 74 2.76 -6.68 -9.65
CA LEU A 74 3.31 -7.75 -10.50
C LEU A 74 3.84 -8.92 -9.66
N GLY A 75 4.55 -8.62 -8.57
CA GLY A 75 5.11 -9.63 -7.67
C GLY A 75 4.08 -10.37 -6.81
N SER A 76 2.81 -9.97 -6.84
CA SER A 76 1.73 -10.63 -6.12
C SER A 76 0.82 -11.47 -7.01
N LEU A 77 1.03 -11.45 -8.33
CA LEU A 77 0.33 -12.32 -9.27
C LEU A 77 0.72 -13.80 -9.09
N PRO A 78 -0.16 -14.74 -9.47
CA PRO A 78 0.16 -16.16 -9.48
C PRO A 78 1.15 -16.50 -10.60
N LYS A 79 1.86 -17.63 -10.48
CA LYS A 79 2.84 -18.10 -11.47
C LYS A 79 2.26 -18.29 -12.88
N SER A 80 0.95 -18.53 -12.99
CA SER A 80 0.27 -18.61 -14.30
C SER A 80 0.40 -17.31 -15.11
N PHE A 81 0.75 -16.19 -14.48
CA PHE A 81 0.97 -14.90 -15.10
C PHE A 81 2.46 -14.57 -15.34
N ASP A 82 3.40 -15.49 -15.10
CA ASP A 82 4.85 -15.23 -15.24
C ASP A 82 5.21 -14.73 -16.66
N ASN A 83 4.60 -15.28 -17.70
CA ASN A 83 4.80 -14.83 -19.09
C ASN A 83 4.39 -13.37 -19.30
N PHE A 84 3.29 -12.94 -18.67
CA PHE A 84 2.84 -11.54 -18.72
C PHE A 84 3.81 -10.63 -17.99
N VAL A 85 4.27 -11.03 -16.80
CA VAL A 85 5.24 -10.27 -15.99
C VAL A 85 6.56 -10.11 -16.75
N MET A 86 7.07 -11.18 -17.37
CA MET A 86 8.28 -11.13 -18.20
C MET A 86 8.11 -10.17 -19.38
N ASN A 87 6.99 -10.25 -20.11
CA ASN A 87 6.71 -9.36 -21.23
C ASN A 87 6.62 -7.89 -20.79
N TYR A 88 5.95 -7.61 -19.66
CA TYR A 88 5.89 -6.25 -19.12
C TYR A 88 7.29 -5.71 -18.79
N ASN A 89 8.10 -6.50 -18.09
CA ASN A 89 9.45 -6.10 -17.69
C ASN A 89 10.37 -5.84 -18.89
N MET A 90 10.29 -6.65 -19.96
CA MET A 90 11.07 -6.44 -21.18
C MET A 90 10.68 -5.12 -21.89
N ASN A 91 9.39 -4.85 -22.02
CA ASN A 91 8.90 -3.63 -22.67
C ASN A 91 9.19 -2.34 -21.88
N VAL A 92 9.32 -2.43 -20.55
CA VAL A 92 9.76 -1.30 -19.71
C VAL A 92 11.28 -1.13 -19.80
N CYS A 93 12.05 -2.23 -19.83
CA CYS A 93 13.50 -2.19 -19.98
C CYS A 93 13.91 -1.52 -21.31
N ASP A 94 13.27 -1.88 -22.42
CA ASP A 94 13.54 -1.29 -23.74
C ASP A 94 13.24 0.22 -23.80
N LYS A 95 12.30 0.71 -22.98
CA LYS A 95 11.93 2.14 -22.95
C LYS A 95 12.84 3.01 -22.09
N THR A 96 13.77 2.42 -21.35
CA THR A 96 14.70 3.19 -20.48
C THR A 96 16.07 3.40 -21.15
N LEU A 97 16.29 2.80 -22.32
CA LEU A 97 17.54 2.87 -23.10
C LEU A 97 17.45 3.75 -24.36
N GLY A 98 16.39 4.55 -24.50
CA GLY A 98 16.18 5.49 -25.61
C GLY A 98 16.24 6.95 -25.20
#